data_AF-B4M3W0-F1
#
_entry.id   AF-B4M3W0-F1
#
_cell.length_a   1.000
_cell.length_b   1.000
_cell.length_c   1.000
_cell.angle_alpha   90.00
_cell.angle_beta   90.00
_cell.angle_gamma   90.00
#
_symmetry.space_group_name_H-M   'P 1'
#
loop_
_entity.id
_entity.type
_entity.pdbx_description
1 polymer ?
#
loop_
_entity_poly.entity_id
_entity_poly.type
_entity_poly.pdbx_seq_one_letter_code
_entity_poly.pdbx_strand_id
1 'polypeptide(L)'
;MSNQFNTRKRLMAMLANEMRLEQEENAIAKQSAKFHSKFATTMENIKRQQHESKKLNTLLNQRRDEVEKRNALKNAVRDKLAEEEQHCAEMQAQLGKKKQERDKLIACAHILSEAANTYINRKALPERVKGVAVSPDNGQWIPFDFNAHDRQGLAALWTQVNRSSRNINKWRQLSSVGNSSMPAPSGKENANVSMTSVIEIDLTSPPSQK
;
A
#
# COMPACT_ATOMS: atom_id res chain seq x y z
N MET A 1 -60.45 30.80 -97.14
CA MET A 1 -59.02 30.88 -96.76
C MET A 1 -58.76 31.36 -95.32
N SER A 2 -59.64 32.13 -94.66
CA SER A 2 -59.42 32.65 -93.28
C SER A 2 -59.20 31.55 -92.21
N ASN A 3 -59.98 30.46 -92.23
CA ASN A 3 -59.86 29.39 -91.22
C ASN A 3 -58.49 28.69 -91.23
N GLN A 4 -57.91 28.43 -92.41
CA GLN A 4 -56.59 27.80 -92.51
C GLN A 4 -55.49 28.68 -91.91
N PHE A 5 -55.56 30.00 -92.14
CA PHE A 5 -54.60 30.95 -91.58
C PHE A 5 -54.71 31.03 -90.04
N ASN A 6 -55.93 31.03 -89.51
CA ASN A 6 -56.16 30.98 -88.06
C ASN A 6 -55.65 29.67 -87.44
N THR A 7 -55.86 28.52 -88.11
CA THR A 7 -55.29 27.23 -87.66
C THR A 7 -53.77 27.25 -87.64
N ARG A 8 -53.11 27.78 -88.69
CA ARG A 8 -51.66 27.89 -88.73
C ARG A 8 -51.10 28.78 -87.61
N LYS A 9 -51.72 29.94 -87.36
CA LYS A 9 -51.33 30.82 -86.25
C LYS A 9 -51.44 30.11 -84.89
N ARG A 10 -52.54 29.38 -84.67
CA ARG A 10 -52.74 28.60 -83.44
C ARG A 10 -51.69 27.50 -83.28
N LEU A 11 -51.36 26.76 -84.34
CA LEU A 11 -50.32 25.73 -84.31
C LEU A 11 -48.94 26.31 -83.99
N MET A 12 -48.59 27.45 -84.60
CA MET A 12 -47.31 28.13 -84.30
C MET A 12 -47.25 28.64 -82.86
N ALA A 13 -48.35 29.15 -82.31
CA ALA A 13 -48.42 29.54 -80.90
C ALA A 13 -48.32 28.34 -79.95
N MET A 14 -48.92 27.20 -80.30
CA MET A 14 -48.78 25.95 -79.55
C MET A 14 -47.32 25.45 -79.55
N LEU A 15 -46.66 25.44 -80.72
CA LEU A 15 -45.26 25.05 -80.84
C LEU A 15 -44.33 25.97 -80.03
N ALA A 16 -44.57 27.29 -80.09
CA ALA A 16 -43.80 28.25 -79.29
C ALA A 16 -43.99 28.04 -77.78
N ASN A 17 -45.22 27.76 -77.34
CA ASN A 17 -45.51 27.42 -75.95
C ASN A 17 -44.85 26.09 -75.53
N GLU A 18 -44.86 25.08 -76.40
CA GLU A 18 -44.20 23.80 -76.16
C GLU A 18 -42.69 23.98 -76.00
N MET A 19 -42.04 24.71 -76.91
CA MET A 19 -40.60 25.05 -76.78
C MET A 19 -40.30 25.82 -75.49
N ARG A 20 -41.18 26.74 -75.07
CA ARG A 20 -41.03 27.47 -73.81
C ARG A 20 -41.15 26.55 -72.60
N LEU A 21 -42.15 25.66 -72.59
CA LEU A 21 -42.35 24.69 -71.52
C LEU A 21 -41.16 23.73 -71.42
N GLU A 22 -40.66 23.23 -72.55
CA GLU A 22 -39.48 22.37 -72.60
C GLU A 22 -38.23 23.08 -72.04
N GLN A 23 -38.06 24.38 -72.31
CA GLN A 23 -36.97 25.18 -71.73
C GLN A 23 -37.12 25.32 -70.20
N GLU A 24 -38.34 25.54 -69.70
CA GLU A 24 -38.63 25.65 -68.26
C GLU A 24 -38.43 24.31 -67.55
N GLU A 25 -38.90 23.21 -68.12
CA GLU A 25 -38.68 21.85 -67.61
C GLU A 25 -37.18 21.51 -67.54
N ASN A 26 -36.43 21.84 -68.60
CA ASN A 26 -34.98 21.67 -68.62
C ASN A 26 -34.27 22.52 -67.55
N ALA A 27 -34.73 23.75 -67.31
CA ALA A 27 -34.20 24.61 -66.26
C ALA A 27 -34.47 24.01 -64.86
N ILE A 28 -35.69 23.54 -64.61
CA ILE A 28 -36.09 22.87 -63.36
C ILE A 28 -35.28 21.59 -63.16
N ALA A 29 -35.11 20.77 -64.20
CA ALA A 29 -34.30 19.55 -64.14
C ALA A 29 -32.83 19.84 -63.77
N LYS A 30 -32.23 20.88 -64.37
CA LYS A 30 -30.86 21.32 -64.02
C LYS A 30 -30.76 21.81 -62.58
N GLN A 31 -31.75 22.56 -62.09
CA GLN A 31 -31.78 23.05 -60.71
C GLN A 31 -31.95 21.90 -59.72
N SER A 32 -32.86 20.96 -60.02
CA SER A 32 -33.08 19.75 -59.25
C SER A 32 -31.81 18.89 -59.17
N ALA A 33 -31.13 18.64 -60.29
CA ALA A 33 -29.87 17.90 -60.32
C ALA A 33 -28.78 18.55 -59.44
N LYS A 34 -28.63 19.88 -59.51
CA LYS A 34 -27.71 20.63 -58.64
C LYS A 34 -28.09 20.51 -57.17
N PHE A 35 -29.37 20.58 -56.84
CA PHE A 35 -29.86 20.42 -55.47
C PHE A 35 -29.57 19.00 -54.94
N HIS A 36 -29.92 17.96 -55.69
CA HIS A 36 -29.68 16.57 -55.30
C HIS A 36 -28.18 16.25 -55.12
N SER A 37 -27.32 16.78 -55.99
CA SER A 37 -25.87 16.62 -55.87
C SER A 37 -25.33 17.27 -54.57
N LYS A 38 -25.75 18.51 -54.28
CA LYS A 38 -25.40 19.18 -53.02
C LYS A 38 -25.93 18.43 -51.81
N PHE A 39 -27.19 18.02 -51.85
CA PHE A 39 -27.84 17.26 -50.78
C PHE A 39 -27.11 15.94 -50.49
N ALA A 40 -26.75 15.18 -51.52
CA ALA A 40 -25.98 13.94 -51.39
C ALA A 40 -24.60 14.20 -50.72
N THR A 41 -23.92 15.27 -51.13
CA THR A 41 -22.62 15.67 -50.54
C THR A 41 -22.77 16.05 -49.06
N THR A 42 -23.80 16.83 -48.72
CA THR A 42 -24.10 17.19 -47.32
C THR A 42 -24.44 15.96 -46.48
N MET A 43 -25.24 15.03 -47.00
CA MET A 43 -25.54 13.79 -46.28
C MET A 43 -24.30 12.95 -46.00
N GLU A 44 -23.38 12.86 -46.96
CA GLU A 44 -22.14 12.12 -46.76
C GLU A 44 -21.24 12.78 -45.71
N ASN A 45 -21.14 14.11 -45.74
CA ASN A 45 -20.42 14.88 -44.71
C ASN A 45 -21.02 14.67 -43.31
N ILE A 46 -22.36 14.65 -43.20
CA ILE A 46 -23.05 14.39 -41.91
C ILE A 46 -22.71 12.98 -41.41
N LYS A 47 -22.76 11.96 -42.27
CA LYS A 47 -22.40 10.59 -41.88
C LYS A 47 -20.97 10.49 -41.38
N ARG A 48 -20.03 11.14 -42.08
CA ARG A 48 -18.62 11.20 -41.66
C ARG A 48 -18.46 11.89 -40.31
N GLN A 49 -19.11 13.05 -40.10
CA GLN A 49 -19.06 13.78 -38.83
C GLN A 49 -19.67 12.97 -37.68
N GLN A 50 -20.77 12.25 -37.92
CA GLN A 50 -21.36 11.34 -36.93
C GLN A 50 -20.41 10.22 -36.55
N HIS A 51 -19.68 9.65 -37.52
CA HIS A 51 -18.67 8.63 -37.25
C HIS A 51 -17.49 9.20 -36.43
N GLU A 52 -16.97 10.36 -36.79
CA GLU A 52 -15.91 11.05 -36.05
C GLU A 52 -16.35 11.38 -34.61
N SER A 53 -17.58 11.88 -34.44
CA SER A 53 -18.17 12.17 -33.13
C SER A 53 -18.29 10.92 -32.26
N LYS A 54 -18.75 9.78 -32.82
CA LYS A 54 -18.78 8.49 -32.10
C LYS A 54 -17.38 8.06 -31.65
N LYS A 55 -16.38 8.18 -32.53
CA LYS A 55 -14.97 7.85 -32.21
C LYS A 55 -14.44 8.73 -31.07
N LEU A 56 -14.68 10.02 -31.12
CA LEU A 56 -14.29 10.96 -30.07
C LEU A 56 -14.97 10.66 -28.74
N ASN A 57 -16.26 10.30 -28.76
CA ASN A 57 -17.00 9.95 -27.55
C ASN A 57 -16.43 8.67 -26.89
N THR A 58 -16.08 7.66 -27.69
CA THR A 58 -15.40 6.45 -27.18
C THR A 58 -14.05 6.79 -26.53
N LEU A 59 -13.25 7.65 -27.17
CA LEU A 59 -11.98 8.10 -26.60
C LEU A 59 -12.17 8.90 -25.30
N LEU A 60 -13.19 9.77 -25.25
CA LEU A 60 -13.50 10.57 -24.06
C LEU A 60 -13.86 9.68 -22.87
N ASN A 61 -14.68 8.64 -23.10
CA ASN A 61 -15.02 7.67 -22.05
C ASN A 61 -13.78 6.91 -21.56
N GLN A 62 -12.91 6.44 -22.46
CA GLN A 62 -11.65 5.79 -22.06
C GLN A 62 -10.77 6.71 -21.22
N ARG A 63 -10.66 8.00 -21.59
CA ARG A 63 -9.88 8.98 -20.81
C ARG A 63 -10.51 9.26 -19.45
N ARG A 64 -11.84 9.28 -19.34
CA ARG A 64 -12.54 9.41 -18.05
C ARG A 64 -12.20 8.23 -17.13
N ASP A 65 -12.27 7.00 -17.64
CA ASP A 65 -11.93 5.80 -16.87
C ASP A 65 -10.47 5.81 -16.41
N GLU A 66 -9.54 6.25 -17.26
CA GLU A 66 -8.13 6.40 -16.89
C GLU A 66 -7.88 7.45 -15.80
N VAL A 67 -8.63 8.56 -15.83
CA VAL A 67 -8.54 9.60 -14.80
C VAL A 67 -9.08 9.10 -13.47
N GLU A 68 -10.21 8.36 -13.49
CA GLU A 68 -10.79 7.76 -12.29
C GLU A 68 -9.83 6.74 -11.65
N LYS A 69 -9.22 5.86 -12.45
CA LYS A 69 -8.19 4.92 -11.98
C LYS A 69 -6.98 5.63 -11.38
N ARG A 70 -6.51 6.72 -12.01
CA ARG A 70 -5.39 7.53 -11.49
C ARG A 70 -5.75 8.23 -10.17
N ASN A 71 -6.98 8.71 -10.04
CA ASN A 71 -7.45 9.33 -8.80
C ASN A 71 -7.57 8.30 -7.67
N ALA A 72 -8.09 7.10 -7.95
CA ALA A 72 -8.14 6.00 -7.00
C ALA A 72 -6.73 5.61 -6.51
N LEU A 73 -5.76 5.48 -7.44
CA LEU A 73 -4.37 5.20 -7.09
C LEU A 73 -3.76 6.33 -6.24
N LYS A 74 -3.99 7.59 -6.61
CA LYS A 74 -3.50 8.75 -5.85
C LYS A 74 -4.02 8.75 -4.41
N ASN A 75 -5.30 8.44 -4.22
CA ASN A 75 -5.89 8.36 -2.88
C ASN A 75 -5.29 7.18 -2.09
N ALA A 76 -5.18 5.99 -2.70
CA ALA A 76 -4.57 4.84 -2.04
C ALA A 76 -3.10 5.09 -1.63
N VAL A 77 -2.33 5.80 -2.44
CA VAL A 77 -0.95 6.21 -2.10
C VAL A 77 -0.94 7.22 -0.96
N ARG A 78 -1.86 8.19 -0.96
CA ARG A 78 -1.99 9.17 0.13
C ARG A 78 -2.33 8.49 1.46
N ASP A 79 -3.28 7.55 1.43
CA ASP A 79 -3.72 6.84 2.63
C ASP A 79 -2.57 6.00 3.21
N LYS A 80 -1.85 5.26 2.35
CA LYS A 80 -0.64 4.51 2.77
C LYS A 80 0.48 5.41 3.30
N LEU A 81 0.66 6.59 2.73
CA LEU A 81 1.64 7.54 3.22
C LEU A 81 1.28 8.04 4.62
N ALA A 82 0.00 8.35 4.86
CA ALA A 82 -0.49 8.77 6.17
C ALA A 82 -0.33 7.64 7.22
N GLU A 83 -0.63 6.39 6.85
CA GLU A 83 -0.40 5.22 7.70
C GLU A 83 1.08 5.05 8.08
N GLU A 84 1.99 5.19 7.11
CA GLU A 84 3.44 5.06 7.35
C GLU A 84 4.00 6.22 8.17
N GLU A 85 3.53 7.46 7.94
CA GLU A 85 3.90 8.63 8.74
C GLU A 85 3.46 8.45 10.21
N GLN A 86 2.24 7.95 10.43
CA GLN A 86 1.76 7.63 11.78
C GLN A 86 2.62 6.52 12.41
N HIS A 87 2.91 5.44 11.68
CA HIS A 87 3.76 4.35 12.18
C HIS A 87 5.17 4.84 12.56
N CYS A 88 5.77 5.69 11.73
CA CYS A 88 7.06 6.31 11.99
C CYS A 88 7.03 7.18 13.25
N ALA A 89 5.97 7.97 13.45
CA ALA A 89 5.79 8.79 14.65
C ALA A 89 5.67 7.93 15.92
N GLU A 90 4.90 6.84 15.86
CA GLU A 90 4.76 5.89 16.96
C GLU A 90 6.10 5.22 17.31
N MET A 91 6.86 4.79 16.30
CA MET A 91 8.19 4.18 16.48
C MET A 91 9.19 5.16 17.08
N GLN A 92 9.19 6.42 16.64
CA GLN A 92 10.02 7.47 17.23
C GLN A 92 9.67 7.71 18.70
N ALA A 93 8.38 7.74 19.04
CA ALA A 93 7.92 7.88 20.43
C ALA A 93 8.35 6.69 21.30
N GLN A 94 8.24 5.46 20.79
CA GLN A 94 8.72 4.25 21.48
C GLN A 94 10.25 4.28 21.70
N LEU A 95 11.02 4.68 20.69
CA LEU A 95 12.46 4.81 20.79
C LEU A 95 12.86 5.87 21.82
N GLY A 96 12.13 7.00 21.86
CA GLY A 96 12.29 8.03 22.90
C GLY A 96 12.09 7.49 24.31
N LYS A 97 11.01 6.73 24.54
CA LYS A 97 10.75 6.06 25.84
C LYS A 97 11.85 5.07 26.21
N LYS A 98 12.29 4.23 25.27
CA LYS A 98 13.36 3.25 25.50
C LYS A 98 14.71 3.91 25.78
N LYS A 99 15.01 5.03 25.13
CA LYS A 99 16.21 5.82 25.42
C LYS A 99 16.16 6.40 26.85
N GLN A 100 15.02 6.95 27.28
CA GLN A 100 14.85 7.44 28.66
C GLN A 100 14.99 6.31 29.69
N GLU A 101 14.41 5.14 29.43
CA GLU A 101 14.55 3.95 30.28
C GLU A 101 16.02 3.52 30.40
N ARG A 102 16.74 3.45 29.26
CA ARG A 102 18.18 3.19 29.23
C ARG A 102 18.97 4.21 30.04
N ASP A 103 18.68 5.50 29.87
CA ASP A 103 19.42 6.57 30.56
C ASP A 103 19.20 6.51 32.08
N LYS A 104 17.98 6.14 32.54
CA LYS A 104 17.71 5.86 33.96
C LYS A 104 18.52 4.67 34.48
N LEU A 105 18.55 3.55 33.75
CA LEU A 105 19.34 2.38 34.15
C LEU A 105 20.84 2.68 34.21
N ILE A 106 21.35 3.47 33.25
CA ILE A 106 22.73 3.94 33.23
C ILE A 106 23.05 4.79 34.46
N ALA A 107 22.14 5.69 34.86
CA ALA A 107 22.29 6.52 36.05
C ALA A 107 22.24 5.68 37.34
N CYS A 108 21.32 4.71 37.45
CA CYS A 108 21.29 3.77 38.58
C CYS A 108 22.59 2.98 38.70
N ALA A 109 23.14 2.49 37.58
CA ALA A 109 24.41 1.77 37.56
C ALA A 109 25.59 2.67 38.00
N HIS A 110 25.56 3.97 37.69
CA HIS A 110 26.55 4.93 38.19
C HIS A 110 26.45 5.12 39.71
N ILE A 111 25.24 5.32 40.25
CA ILE A 111 25.03 5.46 41.70
C ILE A 111 25.50 4.20 42.45
N LEU A 112 25.16 3.01 41.94
CA LEU A 112 25.60 1.74 42.52
C LEU A 112 27.13 1.59 42.48
N SER A 113 27.76 1.99 41.37
CA SER A 113 29.22 1.98 41.21
C SER A 113 29.91 2.92 42.21
N GLU A 114 29.37 4.11 42.43
CA GLU A 114 29.86 5.07 43.44
C GLU A 114 29.66 4.55 44.87
N ALA A 115 28.46 4.05 45.20
CA ALA A 115 28.13 3.54 46.53
C ALA A 115 28.96 2.30 46.92
N ALA A 116 29.21 1.40 45.96
CA ALA A 116 30.04 0.21 46.18
C ALA A 116 31.54 0.50 46.08
N ASN A 117 31.96 1.76 45.85
CA ASN A 117 33.34 2.14 45.54
C ASN A 117 33.98 1.25 44.45
N THR A 118 33.16 0.78 43.51
CA THR A 118 33.56 -0.20 42.50
C THR A 118 33.59 0.53 41.17
N TYR A 119 34.78 0.81 40.64
CA TYR A 119 34.91 1.45 39.33
C TYR A 119 34.60 0.45 38.21
N ILE A 120 33.44 0.60 37.57
CA ILE A 120 33.10 -0.17 36.37
C ILE A 120 33.76 0.52 35.17
N ASN A 121 34.92 0.01 34.75
CA ASN A 121 35.59 0.49 33.54
C ASN A 121 34.77 0.11 32.29
N ARG A 122 33.89 1.01 31.85
CA ARG A 122 33.07 0.83 30.64
C ARG A 122 33.88 0.67 29.35
N LYS A 123 35.18 1.03 29.37
CA LYS A 123 36.10 0.84 28.24
C LYS A 123 36.84 -0.50 28.31
N ALA A 124 36.91 -1.14 29.48
CA ALA A 124 37.45 -2.50 29.62
C ALA A 124 36.31 -3.50 29.45
N LEU A 125 35.95 -3.77 28.20
CA LEU A 125 35.32 -5.05 27.92
C LEU A 125 36.37 -6.13 28.24
N PRO A 126 36.04 -7.19 28.97
CA PRO A 126 36.98 -8.29 29.14
C PRO A 126 37.35 -8.79 27.74
N GLU A 127 38.63 -9.02 27.44
CA GLU A 127 39.05 -9.48 26.11
C GLU A 127 38.28 -10.73 25.66
N ARG A 128 37.76 -11.48 26.63
CA ARG A 128 36.97 -12.68 26.44
C ARG A 128 35.72 -12.64 27.31
N VAL A 129 34.57 -12.88 26.69
CA VAL A 129 33.26 -12.98 27.33
C VAL A 129 32.93 -14.46 27.48
N LYS A 130 32.84 -14.91 28.73
CA LYS A 130 32.52 -16.30 29.08
C LYS A 130 31.29 -16.36 29.96
N GLY A 131 30.47 -17.38 29.76
CA GLY A 131 29.29 -17.57 30.57
C GLY A 131 28.42 -18.70 30.07
N VAL A 132 27.20 -18.74 30.58
CA VAL A 132 26.20 -19.73 30.19
C VAL A 132 24.89 -19.00 29.91
N ALA A 133 24.32 -19.25 28.74
CA ALA A 133 22.98 -18.78 28.39
C ALA A 133 21.99 -19.92 28.58
N VAL A 134 20.82 -19.64 29.15
CA VAL A 134 19.75 -20.64 29.26
C VAL A 134 18.82 -20.47 28.07
N SER A 135 18.63 -21.55 27.29
CA SER A 135 17.64 -21.53 26.22
C SER A 135 16.23 -21.50 26.80
N PRO A 136 15.39 -20.53 26.41
CA PRO A 136 14.07 -20.35 27.00
C PRO A 136 13.10 -21.51 26.67
N ASP A 137 13.36 -22.28 25.61
CA ASP A 137 12.44 -23.32 25.15
C ASP A 137 12.62 -24.69 25.82
N ASN A 138 13.84 -25.02 26.23
CA ASN A 138 14.18 -26.34 26.77
C ASN A 138 14.99 -26.29 28.07
N GLY A 139 15.28 -25.09 28.59
CA GLY A 139 16.09 -24.90 29.79
C GLY A 139 17.55 -25.35 29.64
N GLN A 140 18.01 -25.63 28.42
CA GLN A 140 19.39 -26.07 28.20
C GLN A 140 20.37 -24.95 28.48
N TRP A 141 21.41 -25.31 29.23
CA TRP A 141 22.55 -24.47 29.53
C TRP A 141 23.51 -24.49 28.34
N ILE A 142 23.66 -23.36 27.68
CA ILE A 142 24.53 -23.17 26.50
C ILE A 142 25.77 -22.40 26.96
N PRO A 143 26.90 -23.08 27.18
CA PRO A 143 28.14 -22.39 27.50
C PRO A 143 28.62 -21.60 26.28
N PHE A 144 29.16 -20.41 26.51
CA PHE A 144 29.78 -19.59 25.48
C PHE A 144 31.11 -19.03 25.97
N ASP A 145 32.03 -18.92 25.02
CA ASP A 145 33.37 -18.39 25.26
C ASP A 145 33.89 -17.77 23.96
N PHE A 146 33.77 -16.45 23.84
CA PHE A 146 34.18 -15.70 22.64
C PHE A 146 34.93 -14.42 23.02
N ASN A 147 35.71 -13.87 22.09
CA ASN A 147 36.36 -12.57 22.29
C ASN A 147 35.31 -11.46 22.33
N ALA A 148 35.39 -10.47 23.23
CA ALA A 148 34.41 -9.38 23.30
C ALA A 148 34.26 -8.59 21.99
N HIS A 149 35.29 -8.59 21.15
CA HIS A 149 35.31 -7.89 19.86
C HIS A 149 34.85 -8.79 18.70
N ASP A 150 34.62 -10.07 18.95
CA ASP A 150 34.12 -11.01 17.94
C ASP A 150 32.61 -10.86 17.78
N ARG A 151 32.22 -10.00 16.82
CA ARG A 151 30.82 -9.80 16.42
C ARG A 151 30.16 -11.09 15.92
N GLN A 152 30.93 -12.04 15.38
CA GLN A 152 30.38 -13.30 14.89
C GLN A 152 30.02 -14.23 16.05
N GLY A 153 30.86 -14.31 17.08
CA GLY A 153 30.59 -15.09 18.29
C GLY A 153 29.28 -14.69 18.98
N LEU A 154 29.04 -13.39 19.16
CA LEU A 154 27.80 -12.89 19.75
C LEU A 154 26.57 -13.19 18.87
N ALA A 155 26.68 -13.00 17.55
CA ALA A 155 25.60 -13.32 16.62
C ALA A 155 25.29 -14.83 16.59
N ALA A 156 26.31 -15.69 16.70
CA ALA A 156 26.17 -17.13 16.79
C ALA A 156 25.45 -17.54 18.09
N LEU A 157 25.86 -17.00 19.24
CA LEU A 157 25.19 -17.24 20.51
C LEU A 157 23.72 -16.79 20.46
N TRP A 158 23.47 -15.58 19.94
CA TRP A 158 22.11 -15.06 19.78
C TRP A 158 21.25 -15.98 18.91
N THR A 159 21.83 -16.50 17.82
CA THR A 159 21.16 -17.44 16.93
C THR A 159 20.91 -18.79 17.61
N GLN A 160 21.82 -19.26 18.46
CA GLN A 160 21.68 -20.53 19.17
C GLN A 160 20.62 -20.44 20.28
N VAL A 161 20.60 -19.35 21.04
CA VAL A 161 19.59 -19.11 22.09
C VAL A 161 18.20 -18.89 21.48
N ASN A 162 18.10 -18.23 20.33
CA ASN A 162 16.83 -17.91 19.67
C ASN A 162 16.45 -18.85 18.50
N ARG A 163 17.21 -19.92 18.25
CA ARG A 163 16.89 -20.86 17.16
C ARG A 163 15.53 -21.51 17.37
N SER A 164 15.17 -21.73 18.62
CA SER A 164 13.91 -22.35 19.04
C SER A 164 12.76 -21.34 19.23
N SER A 165 13.07 -20.06 19.53
CA SER A 165 12.07 -19.01 19.76
C SER A 165 11.36 -18.53 18.48
N ARG A 166 11.80 -19.01 17.30
CA ARG A 166 11.12 -18.82 16.01
C ARG A 166 9.84 -19.65 15.84
N ASN A 167 9.46 -20.48 16.82
CA ASN A 167 8.21 -21.22 16.73
C ASN A 167 7.01 -20.27 16.96
N ILE A 168 6.63 -19.53 15.90
CA ILE A 168 5.45 -18.65 15.83
C ILE A 168 4.19 -19.33 16.39
N ASN A 169 4.11 -20.66 16.31
CA ASN A 169 2.98 -21.43 16.84
C ASN A 169 2.89 -21.39 18.38
N LYS A 170 4.01 -21.35 19.12
CA LYS A 170 4.01 -21.20 20.58
C LYS A 170 3.51 -19.81 21.00
N TRP A 171 3.99 -18.76 20.34
CA TRP A 171 3.48 -17.40 20.55
C TRP A 171 1.99 -17.28 20.21
N ARG A 172 1.56 -17.93 19.13
CA ARG A 172 0.15 -18.00 18.73
C ARG A 172 -0.72 -18.76 19.74
N GLN A 173 -0.20 -19.82 20.37
CA GLN A 173 -0.90 -20.53 21.45
C GLN A 173 -1.03 -19.66 22.70
N LEU A 174 0.02 -18.94 23.11
CA LEU A 174 -0.02 -18.05 24.28
C LEU A 174 -0.99 -16.87 24.08
N SER A 175 -1.10 -16.32 22.86
CA SER A 175 -2.08 -15.28 22.54
C SER A 175 -3.51 -15.82 22.39
N SER A 176 -3.69 -17.11 22.08
CA SER A 176 -5.02 -17.74 21.99
C SER A 176 -5.59 -18.12 23.36
N VAL A 177 -4.74 -18.45 24.34
CA VAL A 177 -5.15 -18.79 25.72
C VAL A 177 -5.71 -17.57 26.48
N GLY A 178 -5.30 -16.35 26.11
CA GLY A 178 -5.84 -15.11 26.68
C GLY A 178 -7.27 -14.76 26.27
N ASN A 179 -7.81 -15.39 25.22
CA ASN A 179 -9.14 -15.09 24.67
C ASN A 179 -10.19 -16.20 24.89
N SER A 180 -9.80 -17.32 25.49
CA SER A 180 -10.73 -18.36 25.96
C SER A 180 -11.06 -18.11 27.43
N SER A 181 -12.31 -17.70 27.70
CA SER A 181 -12.91 -17.65 29.04
C SER A 181 -12.54 -18.88 29.85
N MET A 182 -11.62 -18.73 30.81
CA MET A 182 -11.32 -19.77 31.77
C MET A 182 -12.48 -19.85 32.79
N PRO A 183 -13.04 -21.05 33.02
CA PRO A 183 -14.10 -21.24 34.00
C PRO A 183 -13.56 -21.01 35.42
N ALA A 184 -14.35 -20.34 36.26
CA ALA A 184 -14.02 -20.03 37.65
C ALA A 184 -13.74 -21.31 38.46
N PRO A 185 -12.64 -21.38 39.25
CA PRO A 185 -12.29 -22.58 39.99
C PRO A 185 -13.06 -22.63 41.32
N SER A 186 -14.14 -23.39 41.37
CA SER A 186 -14.69 -23.93 42.62
C SER A 186 -14.12 -25.33 42.84
N GLY A 187 -13.22 -25.50 43.81
CA GLY A 187 -12.74 -26.84 44.17
C GLY A 187 -11.38 -26.81 44.84
N LYS A 188 -11.41 -27.01 46.17
CA LYS A 188 -10.24 -27.19 47.03
C LYS A 188 -9.46 -28.43 46.57
N GLU A 189 -8.20 -28.28 46.18
CA GLU A 189 -7.19 -29.34 46.34
C GLU A 189 -5.77 -28.77 46.15
N ASN A 190 -5.11 -28.58 47.29
CA ASN A 190 -3.68 -28.66 47.58
C ASN A 190 -2.72 -28.83 46.38
N ALA A 191 -2.12 -27.72 45.94
CA ALA A 191 -0.83 -27.73 45.25
C ALA A 191 0.10 -26.71 45.90
N ASN A 192 0.84 -27.21 46.89
CA ASN A 192 1.90 -26.52 47.61
C ASN A 192 3.10 -26.36 46.66
N VAL A 193 3.10 -25.35 45.78
CA VAL A 193 4.27 -24.98 44.99
C VAL A 193 5.00 -23.85 45.72
N SER A 194 6.01 -24.26 46.47
CA SER A 194 6.95 -23.42 47.20
C SER A 194 7.65 -22.43 46.26
N MET A 195 7.21 -21.18 46.25
CA MET A 195 7.89 -20.05 45.62
C MET A 195 8.97 -19.49 46.56
N THR A 196 9.95 -20.30 46.96
CA THR A 196 11.06 -19.82 47.81
C THR A 196 12.39 -20.42 47.37
N SER A 197 13.01 -19.77 46.38
CA SER A 197 14.45 -19.78 46.19
C SER A 197 14.88 -18.39 45.74
N VAL A 198 14.85 -17.42 46.65
CA VAL A 198 15.59 -16.17 46.48
C VAL A 198 17.02 -16.48 46.88
N ILE A 199 17.95 -16.44 45.94
CA ILE A 199 19.39 -16.52 46.22
C ILE A 199 19.83 -15.11 46.61
N GLU A 200 20.17 -14.92 47.87
CA GLU A 200 20.78 -13.70 48.39
C GLU A 200 22.30 -13.84 48.26
N ILE A 201 22.95 -12.96 47.49
CA ILE A 201 24.41 -12.91 47.34
C ILE A 201 24.90 -11.79 48.25
N ASP A 202 25.56 -12.16 49.35
CA ASP A 202 26.28 -11.19 50.19
C ASP A 202 27.53 -10.69 49.45
N LEU A 203 27.57 -9.38 49.19
CA LEU A 203 28.67 -8.69 48.52
C LEU A 203 29.60 -7.97 49.52
N THR A 204 29.44 -8.16 50.82
CA THR A 204 30.21 -7.45 51.86
C THR A 204 31.30 -8.28 52.54
N SER A 205 31.42 -9.57 52.20
CA SER A 205 32.46 -10.43 52.73
C SER A 205 33.82 -10.20 52.04
N PRO A 206 34.92 -9.89 52.78
CA PRO A 206 36.24 -9.73 52.19
C PRO A 206 36.78 -11.07 51.65
N PRO A 207 37.50 -11.09 50.51
CA PRO A 207 38.04 -12.32 49.94
C PRO A 207 39.08 -12.93 50.89
N SER A 208 38.86 -14.18 51.29
CA SER A 208 39.82 -14.95 52.10
C SER A 208 41.12 -15.15 51.32
N GLN A 209 42.22 -14.62 51.84
CA GLN A 209 43.57 -14.87 51.31
C GLN A 209 44.02 -16.28 51.69
N LYS A 210 44.32 -17.10 50.68
CA LYS A 210 45.18 -18.29 50.75
C LYS A 210 46.09 -18.29 49.54
#